data_AF-A0A7Y5EZH7-F1
#
_entry.id   AF-A0A7Y5EZH7-F1
#
_cell.length_a   1.000
_cell.length_b   1.000
_cell.length_c   1.000
_cell.angle_alpha   90.00
_cell.angle_beta   90.00
_cell.angle_gamma   90.00
#
_symmetry.space_group_name_H-M   'P 1'
#
loop_
_entity.id
_entity.type
_entity.pdbx_description
1 polymer ?
#
loop_
_entity_poly.entity_id
_entity_poly.type
_entity_poly.pdbx_seq_one_letter_code
_entity_poly.pdbx_strand_id
1 'polypeptide(L)'
;MLNRLRNVVKRLENIPLSFRGFLVTLLCIIFSRNFLETFSDRDNYWTPVSFQAFFIHYPLFYLCVFVVLTIILQVLTREKIERIAKIMLCFFPLVLSAPVLDLVLSSGEGYNMSYLFGDLTYLARQVITFSWGYSGRGATPGIQIELLAVFALVGSYVFLKTGRMILTVVGMVACYFAIFVLGAMPSLVIIICNLTDSALSPVAMFGGEVVLHHFYSFNQKIALVFYPVLLLVLGYWFWLYDRGKFWALVKNLRGLRTVHYLGMLGLGMFLGYAGLRQTPALTSLFPLLILQ
;
A
#
# COMPACT_ATOMS: atom_id res chain seq x y z
N MET A 1 27.23 -19.81 -12.38
CA MET A 1 26.59 -18.86 -11.43
C MET A 1 25.07 -19.03 -11.34
N LEU A 2 24.33 -18.99 -12.47
CA LEU A 2 22.86 -19.13 -12.51
C LEU A 2 22.30 -20.37 -11.79
N ASN A 3 22.93 -21.53 -11.94
CA ASN A 3 22.49 -22.76 -11.25
C ASN A 3 22.56 -22.64 -9.71
N ARG A 4 23.55 -21.90 -9.19
CA ARG A 4 23.66 -21.66 -7.74
C ARG A 4 22.52 -20.77 -7.26
N LEU A 5 22.22 -19.67 -7.97
CA LEU A 5 21.11 -18.77 -7.65
C LEU A 5 19.76 -19.50 -7.70
N ARG A 6 19.52 -20.32 -8.73
CA ARG A 6 18.31 -21.13 -8.84
C ARG A 6 18.17 -22.11 -7.66
N ASN A 7 19.26 -22.68 -7.18
CA ASN A 7 19.25 -23.55 -6.00
C ASN A 7 18.93 -22.78 -4.71
N VAL A 8 19.45 -21.56 -4.54
CA VAL A 8 19.11 -20.69 -3.41
C VAL A 8 17.62 -20.36 -3.43
N VAL A 9 17.09 -19.90 -4.56
CA VAL A 9 15.65 -19.61 -4.71
C VAL A 9 14.79 -20.82 -4.37
N LYS A 10 15.15 -22.01 -4.90
CA LYS A 10 14.44 -23.26 -4.56
C LYS A 10 14.49 -23.59 -3.08
N ARG A 11 15.59 -23.32 -2.38
CA ARG A 11 15.68 -23.52 -0.93
C ARG A 11 14.75 -22.58 -0.19
N LEU A 12 14.75 -21.29 -0.54
CA LEU A 12 13.91 -20.27 0.09
C LEU A 12 12.40 -20.57 -0.11
N GLU A 13 11.98 -21.02 -1.29
CA GLU A 13 10.59 -21.41 -1.57
C GLU A 13 10.09 -22.59 -0.74
N ASN A 14 10.99 -23.46 -0.33
CA ASN A 14 10.66 -24.69 0.40
C ASN A 14 11.01 -24.60 1.89
N ILE A 15 11.26 -23.39 2.43
CA ILE A 15 11.44 -23.20 3.87
C ILE A 15 10.19 -23.74 4.60
N PRO A 16 10.37 -24.58 5.64
CA PRO A 16 9.27 -25.07 6.47
C PRO A 16 8.79 -23.94 7.39
N LEU A 17 7.95 -23.07 6.84
CA LEU A 17 7.40 -21.93 7.57
C LEU A 17 5.93 -22.23 7.94
N SER A 18 5.62 -22.17 9.23
CA SER A 18 4.25 -22.26 9.72
C SER A 18 3.48 -20.97 9.41
N PHE A 19 2.16 -21.04 9.29
CA PHE A 19 1.33 -19.86 9.06
C PHE A 19 1.49 -18.79 10.15
N ARG A 20 1.61 -19.21 11.42
CA ARG A 20 1.88 -18.30 12.55
C ARG A 20 3.23 -17.62 12.41
N GLY A 21 4.29 -18.37 12.07
CA GLY A 21 5.61 -17.83 11.84
C GLY A 21 5.63 -16.84 10.68
N PHE A 22 4.91 -17.14 9.60
CA PHE A 22 4.73 -16.23 8.46
C PHE A 22 4.10 -14.91 8.90
N LEU A 23 2.96 -14.96 9.61
CA LEU A 23 2.24 -13.76 10.02
C LEU A 23 3.05 -12.90 10.99
N VAL A 24 3.67 -13.52 12.01
CA VAL A 24 4.50 -12.80 12.98
C VAL A 24 5.69 -12.14 12.30
N THR A 25 6.38 -12.85 11.41
CA THR A 25 7.52 -12.29 10.67
C THR A 25 7.10 -11.10 9.82
N LEU A 26 5.99 -11.22 9.08
CA LEU A 26 5.47 -10.13 8.24
C LEU A 26 5.14 -8.89 9.09
N LEU A 27 4.43 -9.08 10.19
CA LEU A 27 4.09 -7.98 11.10
C LEU A 27 5.34 -7.36 11.74
N CYS A 28 6.32 -8.17 12.15
CA CYS A 28 7.59 -7.66 12.68
C CYS A 28 8.31 -6.77 11.65
N ILE A 29 8.36 -7.17 10.38
CA ILE A 29 8.98 -6.34 9.32
C ILE A 29 8.22 -5.02 9.17
N ILE A 30 6.89 -5.07 9.06
CA ILE A 30 6.05 -3.88 8.88
C ILE A 30 6.19 -2.91 10.07
N PHE A 31 6.09 -3.41 11.31
CA PHE A 31 6.21 -2.54 12.48
C PHE A 31 7.63 -2.04 12.69
N SER A 32 8.66 -2.83 12.34
CA SER A 32 10.05 -2.34 12.35
C SER A 32 10.24 -1.23 11.33
N ARG A 33 9.60 -1.34 10.16
CA ARG A 33 9.62 -0.26 9.16
C ARG A 33 8.97 1.00 9.73
N ASN A 34 7.74 0.91 10.22
CA ASN A 34 7.03 2.07 10.78
C ASN A 34 7.81 2.72 11.94
N PHE A 35 8.49 1.90 12.75
CA PHE A 35 9.36 2.37 13.82
C PHE A 35 10.55 3.18 13.28
N LEU A 36 11.30 2.63 12.32
CA LEU A 36 12.45 3.33 11.71
C LEU A 36 12.02 4.63 11.03
N GLU A 37 10.84 4.65 10.43
CA GLU A 37 10.28 5.82 9.76
C GLU A 37 9.98 6.98 10.70
N THR A 38 9.66 6.68 11.97
CA THR A 38 9.48 7.71 13.02
C THR A 38 10.76 8.53 13.23
N PHE A 39 11.93 7.96 12.89
CA PHE A 39 13.21 8.66 12.98
C PHE A 39 13.64 9.25 11.63
N SER A 40 13.23 8.68 10.50
CA SER A 40 13.68 9.14 9.18
C SER A 40 12.78 10.21 8.57
N ASP A 41 11.61 10.51 9.15
CA ASP A 41 10.69 11.53 8.65
C ASP A 41 10.89 12.87 9.40
N ARG A 42 11.35 13.89 8.67
CA ARG A 42 11.78 15.18 9.24
C ARG A 42 10.62 16.01 9.79
N ASP A 43 9.45 15.96 9.15
CA ASP A 43 8.25 16.70 9.58
C ASP A 43 7.62 16.04 10.83
N ASN A 44 7.94 14.77 11.09
CA ASN A 44 7.49 13.99 12.25
C ASN A 44 8.59 13.74 13.28
N TYR A 45 9.71 14.46 13.21
CA TYR A 45 10.82 14.30 14.15
C TYR A 45 10.34 14.57 15.58
N TRP A 46 10.38 13.55 16.44
CA TRP A 46 9.94 13.57 17.85
C TRP A 46 8.44 13.76 18.13
N THR A 47 7.59 13.91 17.12
CA THR A 47 6.14 13.80 17.33
C THR A 47 5.73 12.33 17.19
N PRO A 48 5.09 11.73 18.20
CA PRO A 48 4.66 10.35 18.09
C PRO A 48 3.72 10.23 16.90
N VAL A 49 4.13 9.45 15.89
CA VAL A 49 3.28 9.03 14.79
C VAL A 49 1.95 8.59 15.41
N SER A 50 0.85 9.22 14.97
CA SER A 50 -0.46 8.95 15.56
C SER A 50 -0.70 7.44 15.64
N PHE A 51 -1.34 6.96 16.72
CA PHE A 51 -1.66 5.54 16.89
C PHE A 51 -2.26 4.94 15.62
N GLN A 52 -3.15 5.70 14.98
CA GLN A 52 -3.77 5.31 13.73
C GLN A 52 -2.80 5.17 12.56
N ALA A 53 -1.88 6.11 12.38
CA ALA A 53 -0.85 6.01 11.35
C ALA A 53 -0.02 4.74 11.55
N PHE A 54 0.47 4.54 12.77
CA PHE A 54 1.41 3.48 13.11
C PHE A 54 0.79 2.07 13.06
N PHE A 55 -0.43 1.90 13.59
CA PHE A 55 -1.06 0.59 13.76
C PHE A 55 -2.09 0.23 12.70
N ILE A 56 -2.60 1.20 11.93
CA ILE A 56 -3.68 0.97 10.96
C ILE A 56 -3.22 1.36 9.56
N HIS A 57 -2.97 2.64 9.32
CA HIS A 57 -2.72 3.14 7.98
C HIS A 57 -1.46 2.56 7.34
N TYR A 58 -0.28 2.75 7.94
CA TYR A 58 0.97 2.25 7.35
C TYR A 58 0.98 0.72 7.22
N PRO A 59 0.53 -0.07 8.22
CA PRO A 59 0.40 -1.51 8.03
C PRO A 59 -0.52 -1.91 6.88
N LEU A 60 -1.66 -1.23 6.69
CA LEU A 60 -2.55 -1.49 5.55
C LEU A 60 -1.85 -1.25 4.21
N PHE A 61 -1.06 -0.17 4.09
CA PHE A 61 -0.28 0.12 2.90
C PHE A 61 0.73 -1.01 2.61
N TYR A 62 1.55 -1.39 3.60
CA TYR A 62 2.56 -2.44 3.39
C TYR A 62 1.96 -3.82 3.15
N LEU A 63 0.81 -4.14 3.77
CA LEU A 63 0.06 -5.35 3.46
C LEU A 63 -0.43 -5.32 2.01
N CYS A 64 -0.98 -4.20 1.53
CA CYS A 64 -1.36 -4.07 0.11
C CYS A 64 -0.16 -4.30 -0.81
N VAL A 65 0.98 -3.65 -0.56
CA VAL A 65 2.21 -3.84 -1.34
C VAL A 65 2.62 -5.31 -1.34
N PHE A 66 2.69 -5.95 -0.17
CA PHE A 66 3.06 -7.36 -0.05
C PHE A 66 2.15 -8.27 -0.89
N VAL A 67 0.83 -8.12 -0.74
CA VAL A 67 -0.16 -8.98 -1.42
C VAL A 67 -0.15 -8.74 -2.93
N VAL A 68 -0.16 -7.48 -3.38
CA VAL A 68 -0.17 -7.13 -4.81
C VAL A 68 1.08 -7.64 -5.52
N LEU A 69 2.27 -7.43 -4.94
CA LEU A 69 3.51 -7.94 -5.52
C LEU A 69 3.54 -9.47 -5.54
N THR A 70 3.05 -10.13 -4.50
CA THR A 70 2.93 -11.60 -4.46
C THR A 70 2.03 -12.10 -5.60
N ILE A 71 0.88 -11.45 -5.81
CA ILE A 71 -0.05 -11.80 -6.91
C ILE A 71 0.62 -11.61 -8.27
N ILE A 72 1.26 -10.46 -8.52
CA ILE A 72 1.92 -10.17 -9.80
C ILE A 72 2.97 -11.24 -10.11
N LEU A 73 3.83 -11.56 -9.14
CA LEU A 73 4.85 -12.60 -9.30
C LEU A 73 4.23 -13.98 -9.53
N GLN A 74 3.13 -14.31 -8.85
CA GLN A 74 2.43 -15.59 -9.07
C GLN A 74 1.85 -15.69 -10.47
N VAL A 75 1.21 -14.63 -10.98
CA VAL A 75 0.61 -14.61 -12.31
C VAL A 75 1.68 -14.78 -13.39
N LEU A 76 2.84 -14.12 -13.24
CA LEU A 76 3.93 -14.15 -14.21
C LEU A 76 4.72 -15.46 -14.19
N THR A 77 5.01 -15.99 -13.00
CA THR A 77 5.82 -17.21 -12.84
C THR A 77 5.00 -18.49 -12.87
N ARG A 78 3.69 -18.40 -12.61
CA ARG A 78 2.75 -19.53 -12.44
C ARG A 78 3.16 -20.52 -11.35
N GLU A 79 4.02 -20.11 -10.44
CA GLU A 79 4.38 -20.91 -9.27
C GLU A 79 3.22 -20.96 -8.26
N LYS A 80 3.32 -21.90 -7.33
CA LYS A 80 2.38 -21.98 -6.21
C LYS A 80 2.48 -20.70 -5.37
N ILE A 81 1.34 -20.09 -5.06
CA ILE A 81 1.27 -18.79 -4.38
C ILE A 81 1.96 -18.82 -3.01
N GLU A 82 1.97 -19.97 -2.34
CA GLU A 82 2.67 -20.19 -1.06
C GLU A 82 4.18 -20.07 -1.20
N ARG A 83 4.74 -20.55 -2.32
CA ARG A 83 6.17 -20.42 -2.59
C ARG A 83 6.53 -18.97 -2.87
N ILE A 84 5.70 -18.27 -3.63
CA ILE A 84 5.88 -16.83 -3.90
C ILE A 84 5.80 -16.03 -2.61
N ALA A 85 4.80 -16.30 -1.75
CA ALA A 85 4.64 -15.60 -0.49
C ALA A 85 5.85 -15.80 0.45
N LYS A 86 6.45 -17.00 0.48
CA LYS A 86 7.69 -17.25 1.25
C LYS A 86 8.89 -16.49 0.71
N ILE A 87 9.05 -16.44 -0.62
CA ILE A 87 10.09 -15.64 -1.27
C ILE A 87 9.89 -14.16 -0.95
N MET A 88 8.67 -13.66 -1.12
CA MET A 88 8.30 -12.29 -0.80
C MET A 88 8.64 -12.01 0.66
N LEU A 89 8.26 -12.86 1.61
CA LEU A 89 8.60 -12.67 3.03
C LEU A 89 10.10 -12.64 3.29
N CYS A 90 10.91 -13.44 2.58
CA CYS A 90 12.37 -13.42 2.73
C CYS A 90 13.00 -12.10 2.26
N PHE A 91 12.46 -11.49 1.21
CA PHE A 91 12.99 -10.25 0.63
C PHE A 91 12.25 -9.00 1.13
N PHE A 92 11.10 -9.14 1.78
CA PHE A 92 10.34 -8.02 2.33
C PHE A 92 11.11 -7.17 3.35
N PRO A 93 12.07 -7.70 4.14
CA PRO A 93 12.93 -6.84 4.97
C PRO A 93 13.69 -5.77 4.20
N LEU A 94 13.78 -5.84 2.86
CA LEU A 94 14.31 -4.77 2.03
C LEU A 94 13.56 -3.44 2.24
N VAL A 95 12.28 -3.47 2.63
CA VAL A 95 11.53 -2.24 2.96
C VAL A 95 12.10 -1.49 4.16
N LEU A 96 12.93 -2.14 4.98
CA LEU A 96 13.64 -1.47 6.08
C LEU A 96 14.80 -0.61 5.57
N SER A 97 15.22 -0.80 4.32
CA SER A 97 16.38 -0.10 3.77
C SER A 97 16.09 1.38 3.53
N ALA A 98 14.92 1.78 3.03
CA ALA A 98 14.68 3.20 2.75
C ALA A 98 14.85 4.14 3.96
N PRO A 99 14.28 3.91 5.16
CA PRO A 99 14.44 4.85 6.28
C PRO A 99 15.88 4.86 6.79
N VAL A 100 16.58 3.73 6.72
CA VAL A 100 18.01 3.64 7.05
C VAL A 100 18.84 4.45 6.05
N LEU A 101 18.57 4.29 4.75
CA LEU A 101 19.23 5.06 3.70
C LEU A 101 18.91 6.54 3.79
N ASP A 102 17.66 6.89 4.10
CA ASP A 102 17.24 8.28 4.30
C ASP A 102 18.01 8.91 5.46
N LEU A 103 18.12 8.24 6.60
CA LEU A 103 18.94 8.69 7.74
C LEU A 103 20.43 8.80 7.38
N VAL A 104 20.99 7.85 6.65
CA VAL A 104 22.41 7.88 6.27
C VAL A 104 22.68 9.03 5.28
N LEU A 105 21.85 9.19 4.26
CA LEU A 105 22.03 10.20 3.20
C LEU A 105 21.77 11.63 3.69
N SER A 106 20.87 11.79 4.66
CA SER A 106 20.55 13.07 5.29
C SER A 106 21.45 13.40 6.49
N SER A 107 22.45 12.57 6.80
CA SER A 107 23.30 12.71 8.01
C SER A 107 22.51 12.75 9.32
N GLY A 108 21.42 11.99 9.39
CA GLY A 108 20.55 11.84 10.55
C GLY A 108 19.30 12.71 10.54
N GLU A 109 19.19 13.71 9.65
CA GLU A 109 18.02 14.62 9.63
C GLU A 109 16.73 13.96 9.12
N GLY A 110 16.85 12.90 8.33
CA GLY A 110 15.74 12.29 7.62
C GLY A 110 15.31 13.05 6.36
N TYR A 111 14.31 12.50 5.67
CA TYR A 111 13.62 13.11 4.53
C TYR A 111 12.12 12.99 4.72
N ASN A 112 11.39 14.04 4.36
CA ASN A 112 9.93 14.03 4.40
C ASN A 112 9.36 13.08 3.37
N MET A 113 8.86 11.94 3.85
CA MET A 113 8.16 10.97 3.03
C MET A 113 6.68 11.32 2.98
N SER A 114 6.11 11.34 1.79
CA SER A 114 4.67 11.54 1.65
C SER A 114 4.11 10.76 0.47
N TYR A 115 2.79 10.60 0.46
CA TYR A 115 2.09 10.21 -0.76
C TYR A 115 2.36 11.23 -1.88
N LEU A 116 2.21 10.79 -3.12
CA LEU A 116 2.29 11.66 -4.28
C LEU A 116 0.99 12.45 -4.40
N PHE A 117 1.06 13.75 -4.08
CA PHE A 117 -0.05 14.68 -4.23
C PHE A 117 0.16 15.57 -5.45
N GLY A 118 -0.76 15.49 -6.40
CA GLY A 118 -0.81 16.35 -7.58
C GLY A 118 -1.96 16.00 -8.51
N ASP A 119 -2.04 16.73 -9.62
CA ASP A 119 -2.95 16.47 -10.73
C ASP A 119 -2.45 15.33 -11.64
N LEU A 120 -3.22 15.00 -12.67
CA LEU A 120 -2.85 13.93 -13.60
C LEU A 120 -1.52 14.23 -14.33
N THR A 121 -1.26 15.50 -14.65
CA THR A 121 -0.02 15.95 -15.30
C THR A 121 1.20 15.70 -14.41
N TYR A 122 1.11 16.07 -13.14
CA TYR A 122 2.13 15.81 -12.13
C TYR A 122 2.35 14.31 -11.96
N LEU A 123 1.28 13.52 -11.77
CA LEU A 123 1.41 12.08 -11.61
C LEU A 123 2.05 11.42 -12.84
N ALA A 124 1.64 11.80 -14.06
CA ALA A 124 2.24 11.29 -15.29
C ALA A 124 3.73 11.62 -15.37
N ARG A 125 4.13 12.83 -14.97
CA ARG A 125 5.55 13.20 -14.86
C ARG A 125 6.27 12.33 -13.83
N GLN A 126 5.68 12.08 -12.66
CA GLN A 126 6.27 11.23 -11.62
C GLN A 126 6.40 9.76 -12.08
N VAL A 127 5.50 9.26 -12.93
CA VAL A 127 5.63 7.94 -13.56
C VAL A 127 6.84 7.91 -14.49
N ILE A 128 6.96 8.89 -15.39
CA ILE A 128 8.02 8.89 -16.42
C ILE A 128 9.40 9.13 -15.81
N THR A 129 9.46 10.00 -14.80
CA THR A 129 10.72 10.35 -14.11
C THR A 129 11.10 9.37 -13.02
N PHE A 130 10.35 8.28 -12.83
CA PHE A 130 10.58 7.32 -11.75
C PHE A 130 10.57 7.97 -10.35
N SER A 131 9.80 9.04 -10.21
CA SER A 131 9.77 9.92 -9.04
C SER A 131 11.15 10.42 -8.60
N TRP A 132 12.09 10.53 -9.53
CA TRP A 132 13.45 11.00 -9.30
C TRP A 132 13.51 12.52 -9.10
N GLY A 133 14.53 12.98 -8.37
CA GLY A 133 14.72 14.41 -8.10
C GLY A 133 13.85 14.88 -6.93
N TYR A 134 14.15 14.35 -5.74
CA TYR A 134 13.46 14.69 -4.50
C TYR A 134 13.36 16.21 -4.30
N SER A 135 12.15 16.74 -4.21
CA SER A 135 11.87 18.18 -4.10
C SER A 135 11.38 18.58 -2.70
N GLY A 136 11.72 17.80 -1.68
CA GLY A 136 11.39 18.08 -0.28
C GLY A 136 10.16 17.33 0.27
N ARG A 137 9.34 16.68 -0.57
CA ARG A 137 8.25 15.77 -0.17
C ARG A 137 8.01 14.71 -1.24
N GLY A 138 7.49 13.55 -0.87
CA GLY A 138 7.14 12.45 -1.78
C GLY A 138 8.03 11.23 -1.62
N ALA A 139 8.45 10.63 -2.74
CA ALA A 139 9.39 9.52 -2.75
C ALA A 139 10.80 10.00 -2.38
N THR A 140 11.29 9.59 -1.21
CA THR A 140 12.62 9.96 -0.70
C THR A 140 13.75 9.27 -1.47
N PRO A 141 15.00 9.76 -1.40
CA PRO A 141 16.14 9.07 -2.00
C PRO A 141 16.29 7.61 -1.56
N GLY A 142 16.03 7.31 -0.28
CA GLY A 142 16.03 5.95 0.25
C GLY A 142 14.99 5.07 -0.42
N ILE A 143 13.77 5.56 -0.63
CA ILE A 143 12.73 4.83 -1.38
C ILE A 143 13.12 4.62 -2.82
N GLN A 144 13.72 5.61 -3.49
CA GLN A 144 14.16 5.48 -4.89
C GLN A 144 15.20 4.35 -5.03
N ILE A 145 16.18 4.28 -4.11
CA ILE A 145 17.19 3.22 -4.09
C ILE A 145 16.55 1.86 -3.76
N GLU A 146 15.64 1.83 -2.78
CA GLU A 146 14.88 0.63 -2.41
C GLU A 146 14.11 0.07 -3.62
N LEU A 147 13.41 0.92 -4.38
CA LEU A 147 12.67 0.51 -5.56
C LEU A 147 13.58 -0.09 -6.65
N LEU A 148 14.77 0.50 -6.88
CA LEU A 148 15.75 -0.08 -7.80
C LEU A 148 16.19 -1.48 -7.36
N ALA A 149 16.44 -1.67 -6.06
CA ALA A 149 16.78 -2.97 -5.50
C ALA A 149 15.62 -3.97 -5.64
N VAL A 150 14.39 -3.54 -5.36
CA VAL A 150 13.17 -4.36 -5.57
C VAL A 150 13.08 -4.80 -7.03
N PHE A 151 13.31 -3.92 -7.99
CA PHE A 151 13.20 -4.27 -9.40
C PHE A 151 14.31 -5.21 -9.88
N ALA A 152 15.53 -5.01 -9.39
CA ALA A 152 16.62 -5.94 -9.66
C ALA A 152 16.28 -7.34 -9.13
N LEU A 153 15.69 -7.45 -7.93
CA LEU A 153 15.27 -8.72 -7.34
C LEU A 153 14.07 -9.34 -8.06
N VAL A 154 13.03 -8.56 -8.37
CA VAL A 154 11.86 -9.00 -9.14
C VAL A 154 12.29 -9.51 -10.51
N GLY A 155 13.11 -8.73 -11.22
CA GLY A 155 13.62 -9.11 -12.53
C GLY A 155 14.45 -10.40 -12.45
N SER A 156 15.38 -10.47 -11.50
CA SER A 156 16.17 -11.68 -11.27
C SER A 156 15.29 -12.90 -10.98
N TYR A 157 14.29 -12.76 -10.10
CA TYR A 157 13.40 -13.86 -9.72
C TYR A 157 12.55 -14.35 -10.91
N VAL A 158 11.89 -13.43 -11.63
CA VAL A 158 11.06 -13.76 -12.79
C VAL A 158 11.89 -14.40 -13.90
N PHE A 159 13.10 -13.88 -14.17
CA PHE A 159 14.00 -14.45 -15.16
C PHE A 159 14.46 -15.85 -14.77
N LEU A 160 14.88 -16.06 -13.51
CA LEU A 160 15.34 -17.36 -13.02
C LEU A 160 14.26 -18.45 -13.12
N LYS A 161 12.99 -18.06 -12.95
CA LYS A 161 11.82 -18.94 -13.02
C LYS A 161 11.32 -19.22 -14.42
N THR A 162 11.21 -18.19 -15.25
CA THR A 162 10.57 -18.30 -16.55
C THR A 162 11.56 -18.47 -17.70
N GLY A 163 12.80 -18.02 -17.53
CA GLY A 163 13.81 -17.90 -18.59
C GLY A 163 13.47 -16.87 -19.67
N ARG A 164 12.41 -16.06 -19.49
CA ARG A 164 11.86 -15.17 -20.51
C ARG A 164 12.13 -13.70 -20.17
N MET A 165 12.94 -13.03 -20.99
CA MET A 165 13.28 -11.62 -20.78
C MET A 165 12.05 -10.71 -20.88
N ILE A 166 11.12 -10.99 -21.80
CA ILE A 166 9.88 -10.19 -21.93
C ILE A 166 9.06 -10.23 -20.64
N LEU A 167 8.86 -11.42 -20.05
CA LEU A 167 8.14 -11.53 -18.76
C LEU A 167 8.88 -10.83 -17.62
N THR A 168 10.22 -10.79 -17.70
CA THR A 168 11.07 -10.08 -16.73
C THR A 168 10.80 -8.58 -16.77
N VAL A 169 10.83 -7.98 -17.95
CA VAL A 169 10.53 -6.55 -18.15
C VAL A 169 9.08 -6.25 -17.75
N VAL A 170 8.12 -7.06 -18.21
CA VAL A 170 6.70 -6.91 -17.83
C VAL A 170 6.53 -6.98 -16.32
N GLY A 171 7.23 -7.88 -15.64
CA GLY A 171 7.17 -8.01 -14.18
C GLY A 171 7.72 -6.80 -13.45
N MET A 172 8.87 -6.28 -13.88
CA MET A 172 9.44 -5.06 -13.31
C MET A 172 8.49 -3.86 -13.49
N VAL A 173 7.95 -3.68 -14.70
CA VAL A 173 7.01 -2.60 -15.02
C VAL A 173 5.70 -2.75 -14.23
N ALA A 174 5.14 -3.96 -14.15
CA ALA A 174 3.91 -4.21 -13.40
C ALA A 174 4.09 -3.95 -11.89
N CYS A 175 5.21 -4.37 -11.31
CA CYS A 175 5.52 -4.10 -9.90
C CYS A 175 5.74 -2.60 -9.66
N TYR A 176 6.42 -1.91 -10.58
CA TYR A 176 6.56 -0.46 -10.52
C TYR A 176 5.21 0.24 -10.48
N PHE A 177 4.34 -0.02 -11.47
CA PHE A 177 3.03 0.60 -11.56
C PHE A 177 2.16 0.28 -10.34
N ALA A 178 2.24 -0.95 -9.81
CA ALA A 178 1.53 -1.31 -8.59
C ALA A 178 1.94 -0.45 -7.40
N ILE A 179 3.26 -0.31 -7.15
CA ILE A 179 3.75 0.51 -6.03
C ILE A 179 3.44 1.99 -6.27
N PHE A 180 3.61 2.48 -7.50
CA PHE A 180 3.28 3.84 -7.87
C PHE A 180 1.80 4.15 -7.63
N VAL A 181 0.88 3.30 -8.09
CA VAL A 181 -0.56 3.46 -7.88
C VAL A 181 -0.88 3.50 -6.40
N LEU A 182 -0.31 2.59 -5.59
CA LEU A 182 -0.48 2.60 -4.14
C LEU A 182 0.03 3.92 -3.51
N GLY A 183 1.20 4.41 -3.93
CA GLY A 183 1.79 5.67 -3.46
C GLY A 183 1.11 6.94 -3.98
N ALA A 184 0.32 6.84 -5.06
CA ALA A 184 -0.47 7.91 -5.63
C ALA A 184 -1.98 7.81 -5.29
N MET A 185 -2.38 6.82 -4.47
CA MET A 185 -3.80 6.55 -4.17
C MET A 185 -4.59 7.79 -3.72
N PRO A 186 -4.09 8.66 -2.82
CA PRO A 186 -4.86 9.84 -2.40
C PRO A 186 -5.24 10.73 -3.59
N SER A 187 -4.28 11.03 -4.48
CA SER A 187 -4.55 11.82 -5.69
C SER A 187 -5.45 11.09 -6.68
N LEU A 188 -5.23 9.79 -6.90
CA LEU A 188 -6.07 9.02 -7.83
C LEU A 188 -7.53 8.96 -7.38
N VAL A 189 -7.78 8.82 -6.08
CA VAL A 189 -9.13 8.83 -5.52
C VAL A 189 -9.82 10.19 -5.75
N ILE A 190 -9.11 11.30 -5.55
CA ILE A 190 -9.66 12.65 -5.82
C ILE A 190 -10.01 12.83 -7.30
N ILE A 191 -9.10 12.44 -8.19
CA ILE A 191 -9.28 12.57 -9.64
C ILE A 191 -10.45 11.72 -10.12
N ILE A 192 -10.53 10.44 -9.71
CA ILE A 192 -11.58 9.50 -10.14
C ILE A 192 -12.96 9.96 -9.67
N CYS A 193 -13.04 10.52 -8.46
CA CYS A 193 -14.32 10.97 -7.91
C CYS A 193 -14.73 12.38 -8.39
N ASN A 194 -14.01 12.95 -9.37
CA ASN A 194 -14.24 14.29 -9.93
C ASN A 194 -14.39 15.37 -8.85
N LEU A 195 -13.66 15.23 -7.74
CA LEU A 195 -13.66 16.20 -6.65
C LEU A 195 -12.84 17.46 -7.00
N THR A 196 -12.31 17.52 -8.22
CA THR A 196 -11.53 18.61 -8.81
C THR A 196 -12.32 19.89 -9.04
N ASP A 197 -13.65 19.83 -9.16
CA ASP A 197 -14.51 21.03 -9.30
C ASP A 197 -14.74 21.76 -7.98
N SER A 198 -14.39 21.15 -6.85
CA SER A 198 -14.31 21.87 -5.57
C SER A 198 -12.97 22.59 -5.52
N ALA A 199 -12.96 23.88 -5.20
CA ALA A 199 -11.77 24.74 -5.09
C ALA A 199 -10.73 24.30 -4.02
N LEU A 200 -10.77 23.05 -3.57
CA LEU A 200 -9.96 22.45 -2.54
C LEU A 200 -8.88 21.58 -3.21
N SER A 201 -7.61 21.96 -3.02
CA SER A 201 -6.50 21.13 -3.48
C SER A 201 -6.54 19.74 -2.80
N PRO A 202 -5.91 18.69 -3.37
CA PRO A 202 -5.77 17.39 -2.72
C PRO A 202 -5.26 17.47 -1.28
N VAL A 203 -4.37 18.44 -1.03
CA VAL A 203 -3.85 18.75 0.30
C VAL A 203 -4.95 19.26 1.24
N ALA A 204 -5.90 20.05 0.76
CA ALA A 204 -7.01 20.54 1.57
C ALA A 204 -8.04 19.45 1.91
N MET A 205 -8.36 18.53 0.99
CA MET A 205 -9.30 17.44 1.26
C MET A 205 -8.76 16.41 2.26
N PHE A 206 -7.47 16.13 2.18
CA PHE A 206 -6.80 15.13 3.00
C PHE A 206 -6.09 15.72 4.23
N GLY A 207 -5.78 17.02 4.24
CA GLY A 207 -4.96 17.69 5.25
C GLY A 207 -5.63 18.86 5.99
N GLY A 208 -6.97 18.96 5.97
CA GLY A 208 -7.73 20.10 6.51
C GLY A 208 -7.19 20.73 7.81
N GLU A 209 -7.01 22.05 7.78
CA GLU A 209 -6.58 22.88 8.91
C GLU A 209 -7.72 23.09 9.92
N VAL A 210 -7.77 22.29 10.99
CA VAL A 210 -8.51 22.69 12.21
C VAL A 210 -7.82 22.06 13.42
N VAL A 211 -7.48 22.89 14.40
CA VAL A 211 -6.66 22.61 15.59
C VAL A 211 -7.20 21.49 16.51
N LEU A 212 -8.47 21.06 16.33
CA LEU A 212 -9.11 19.94 17.04
C LEU A 212 -9.05 18.58 16.30
N HIS A 213 -8.55 18.53 15.05
CA HIS A 213 -8.56 17.35 14.17
C HIS A 213 -7.42 16.34 14.37
N HIS A 214 -6.61 16.45 15.43
CA HIS A 214 -5.51 15.50 15.70
C HIS A 214 -5.96 14.02 15.77
N PHE A 215 -7.24 13.75 16.05
CA PHE A 215 -7.79 12.40 16.10
C PHE A 215 -8.46 11.92 14.81
N TYR A 216 -9.04 12.80 13.98
CA TYR A 216 -9.74 12.45 12.72
C TYR A 216 -8.85 12.71 11.48
N SER A 217 -7.60 12.27 11.60
CA SER A 217 -6.46 12.61 10.75
C SER A 217 -6.56 12.04 9.33
N PHE A 218 -5.80 12.63 8.40
CA PHE A 218 -5.43 12.08 7.08
C PHE A 218 -5.36 10.54 7.04
N ASN A 219 -4.76 9.95 8.08
CA ASN A 219 -4.56 8.50 8.22
C ASN A 219 -5.87 7.70 8.29
N GLN A 220 -6.95 8.26 8.84
CA GLN A 220 -8.29 7.64 8.80
C GLN A 220 -8.81 7.50 7.40
N LYS A 221 -8.80 8.63 6.67
CA LYS A 221 -9.33 8.70 5.31
C LYS A 221 -8.56 7.74 4.41
N ILE A 222 -7.22 7.72 4.53
CA ILE A 222 -6.41 6.80 3.74
C ILE A 222 -6.54 5.34 4.18
N ALA A 223 -6.69 5.06 5.47
CA ALA A 223 -7.01 3.70 5.93
C ALA A 223 -8.34 3.21 5.33
N LEU A 224 -9.37 4.07 5.24
CA LEU A 224 -10.64 3.73 4.59
C LEU A 224 -10.49 3.52 3.08
N VAL A 225 -9.50 4.13 2.42
CA VAL A 225 -9.16 3.85 1.02
C VAL A 225 -8.45 2.50 0.89
N PHE A 226 -7.44 2.22 1.71
CA PHE A 226 -6.66 0.97 1.60
C PHE A 226 -7.40 -0.27 2.08
N TYR A 227 -8.29 -0.15 3.07
CA TYR A 227 -9.02 -1.30 3.59
C TYR A 227 -9.82 -2.08 2.51
N PRO A 228 -10.68 -1.45 1.68
CA PRO A 228 -11.38 -2.15 0.61
C PRO A 228 -10.42 -2.68 -0.46
N VAL A 229 -9.35 -1.94 -0.79
CA VAL A 229 -8.31 -2.41 -1.71
C VAL A 229 -7.67 -3.70 -1.18
N LEU A 230 -7.26 -3.70 0.09
CA LEU A 230 -6.67 -4.85 0.77
C LEU A 230 -7.62 -6.05 0.76
N LEU A 231 -8.90 -5.82 1.07
CA LEU A 231 -9.91 -6.88 1.09
C LEU A 231 -10.10 -7.52 -0.29
N LEU A 232 -10.11 -6.72 -1.36
CA LEU A 232 -10.20 -7.22 -2.74
C LEU A 232 -8.96 -8.03 -3.13
N VAL A 233 -7.75 -7.53 -2.85
CA VAL A 233 -6.51 -8.24 -3.21
C VAL A 233 -6.31 -9.48 -2.35
N LEU A 234 -6.71 -9.48 -1.08
CA LEU A 234 -6.73 -10.68 -0.23
C LEU A 234 -7.73 -11.72 -0.74
N GLY A 235 -8.90 -11.28 -1.19
CA GLY A 235 -9.89 -12.15 -1.83
C GLY A 235 -9.30 -12.82 -3.08
N TYR A 236 -8.64 -12.05 -3.94
CA TYR A 236 -7.97 -12.60 -5.13
C TYR A 236 -6.81 -13.53 -4.78
N TRP A 237 -6.00 -13.16 -3.78
CA TRP A 237 -4.94 -14.04 -3.25
C TRP A 237 -5.54 -15.37 -2.76
N PHE A 238 -6.61 -15.34 -1.97
CA PHE A 238 -7.24 -16.55 -1.47
C PHE A 238 -7.83 -17.41 -2.59
N TRP A 239 -8.40 -16.79 -3.63
CA TRP A 239 -8.84 -17.50 -4.83
C TRP A 239 -7.69 -18.19 -5.57
N LEU A 240 -6.51 -17.56 -5.67
CA LEU A 240 -5.31 -18.17 -6.24
C LEU A 240 -4.77 -19.33 -5.38
N TYR A 241 -4.95 -19.26 -4.06
CA TYR A 241 -4.55 -20.31 -3.12
C TYR A 241 -5.46 -21.55 -3.21
N ASP A 242 -6.77 -21.37 -3.09
CA ASP A 242 -7.74 -22.47 -3.12
C ASP A 242 -9.10 -21.98 -3.63
N ARG A 243 -9.33 -22.14 -4.93
CA ARG A 243 -10.58 -21.72 -5.60
C ARG A 243 -11.82 -22.36 -4.98
N GLY A 244 -11.72 -23.62 -4.57
CA GLY A 244 -12.83 -24.36 -4.00
C GLY A 244 -13.28 -23.76 -2.67
N LYS A 245 -12.31 -23.52 -1.77
CA LYS A 245 -12.58 -22.87 -0.48
C LYS A 245 -13.00 -21.41 -0.62
N PHE A 246 -12.43 -20.69 -1.58
CA PHE A 246 -12.87 -19.32 -1.88
C PHE A 246 -14.35 -19.28 -2.26
N TRP A 247 -14.79 -20.12 -3.21
CA TRP A 247 -16.19 -20.17 -3.60
C TRP A 247 -17.09 -20.71 -2.50
N ALA A 248 -16.62 -21.66 -1.68
CA ALA A 248 -17.35 -22.10 -0.50
C ALA A 248 -17.55 -20.94 0.50
N LEU A 249 -16.53 -20.11 0.72
CA LEU A 249 -16.62 -18.91 1.55
C LEU A 249 -17.62 -17.91 0.95
N VAL A 250 -17.50 -17.59 -0.34
CA VAL A 250 -18.40 -16.64 -1.02
C VAL A 250 -19.85 -17.13 -1.02
N LYS A 251 -20.10 -18.42 -1.28
CA LYS A 251 -21.45 -19.00 -1.21
C LYS A 251 -22.02 -19.03 0.21
N ASN A 252 -21.16 -19.08 1.23
CA ASN A 252 -21.55 -19.00 2.63
C ASN A 252 -21.71 -17.55 3.11
N LEU A 253 -21.33 -16.54 2.31
CA LEU A 253 -21.77 -15.17 2.55
C LEU A 253 -23.29 -15.17 2.38
N ARG A 254 -24.00 -15.06 3.49
CA ARG A 254 -25.46 -14.96 3.53
C ARG A 254 -25.85 -13.62 2.91
N GLY A 255 -25.89 -13.55 1.58
CA GLY A 255 -25.96 -12.31 0.81
C GLY A 255 -27.06 -11.37 1.29
N LEU A 256 -28.25 -11.89 1.60
CA LEU A 256 -29.35 -11.12 2.18
C LEU A 256 -28.96 -10.41 3.49
N ARG A 257 -28.27 -11.11 4.40
CA ARG A 257 -27.80 -10.51 5.66
C ARG A 257 -26.70 -9.49 5.42
N THR A 258 -25.76 -9.79 4.53
CA THR A 258 -24.69 -8.85 4.18
C THR A 258 -25.26 -7.56 3.59
N VAL A 259 -26.18 -7.67 2.64
CA VAL A 259 -26.90 -6.52 2.05
C VAL A 259 -27.71 -5.79 3.12
N HIS A 260 -28.39 -6.51 4.02
CA HIS A 260 -29.12 -5.90 5.14
C HIS A 260 -28.20 -5.10 6.07
N TYR A 261 -27.04 -5.65 6.47
CA TYR A 261 -26.07 -4.94 7.32
C TYR A 261 -25.45 -3.74 6.61
N LEU A 262 -25.07 -3.88 5.33
CA LEU A 262 -24.58 -2.76 4.52
C LEU A 262 -25.66 -1.69 4.31
N GLY A 263 -26.92 -2.10 4.17
CA GLY A 263 -28.07 -1.21 4.07
C GLY A 263 -28.35 -0.47 5.37
N MET A 264 -28.30 -1.15 6.52
CA MET A 264 -28.43 -0.50 7.84
C MET A 264 -27.28 0.48 8.10
N LEU A 265 -26.05 0.09 7.77
CA LEU A 265 -24.90 0.99 7.82
C LEU A 265 -25.12 2.19 6.91
N GLY A 266 -25.46 1.96 5.63
CA GLY A 266 -25.76 2.99 4.64
C GLY A 266 -26.87 3.95 5.06
N LEU A 267 -27.95 3.43 5.66
CA LEU A 267 -29.05 4.22 6.18
C LEU A 267 -28.63 5.06 7.39
N GLY A 268 -27.88 4.47 8.34
CA GLY A 268 -27.35 5.22 9.49
C GLY A 268 -26.41 6.33 9.05
N MET A 269 -25.56 6.04 8.07
CA MET A 269 -24.69 7.00 7.39
C MET A 269 -25.49 8.14 6.74
N PHE A 270 -26.54 7.80 5.98
CA PHE A 270 -27.42 8.76 5.33
C PHE A 270 -28.20 9.63 6.31
N LEU A 271 -28.81 9.04 7.35
CA LEU A 271 -29.58 9.76 8.36
C LEU A 271 -28.69 10.68 9.20
N GLY A 272 -27.50 10.20 9.59
CA GLY A 272 -26.50 11.02 10.26
C GLY A 272 -26.14 12.23 9.40
N TYR A 273 -25.95 12.03 8.10
CA TYR A 273 -25.69 13.11 7.17
C TYR A 273 -26.87 14.08 7.01
N ALA A 274 -28.08 13.57 6.79
CA ALA A 274 -29.29 14.38 6.61
C ALA A 274 -29.64 15.21 7.86
N GLY A 275 -29.22 14.75 9.05
CA GLY A 275 -29.34 15.49 10.31
C GLY A 275 -28.36 16.66 10.42
N LEU A 276 -27.24 16.65 9.69
CA LEU A 276 -26.27 17.75 9.63
C LEU A 276 -26.79 18.82 8.67
N ARG A 277 -27.53 19.79 9.21
CA ARG A 277 -28.34 20.76 8.47
C ARG A 277 -27.62 21.70 7.48
N GLN A 278 -26.32 21.62 7.21
CA GLN A 278 -25.63 22.68 6.45
C GLN A 278 -24.49 22.30 5.48
N THR A 279 -24.20 21.03 5.19
CA THR A 279 -23.21 20.69 4.14
C THR A 279 -23.85 20.10 2.88
N PRO A 280 -23.42 20.49 1.66
CA PRO A 280 -23.87 19.83 0.42
C PRO A 280 -23.36 18.38 0.34
N ALA A 281 -24.26 17.43 0.03
CA ALA A 281 -24.07 15.97 0.12
C ALA A 281 -22.92 15.33 -0.69
N LEU A 282 -22.23 16.11 -1.52
CA LEU A 282 -21.33 15.58 -2.55
C LEU A 282 -19.96 16.26 -2.60
N THR A 283 -19.62 17.12 -1.64
CA THR A 283 -18.30 17.79 -1.64
C THR A 283 -17.16 16.95 -1.08
N SER A 284 -17.44 15.77 -0.48
CA SER A 284 -16.42 14.89 0.09
C SER A 284 -16.82 13.42 -0.01
N LEU A 285 -15.85 12.55 -0.32
CA LEU A 285 -15.97 11.10 -0.27
C LEU A 285 -16.22 10.53 1.13
N PHE A 286 -15.94 11.32 2.17
CA PHE A 286 -16.10 10.93 3.57
C PHE A 286 -16.99 11.93 4.33
N PRO A 287 -18.29 12.06 3.99
CA PRO A 287 -19.16 13.04 4.64
C PRO A 287 -19.25 12.83 6.16
N LEU A 288 -19.14 11.57 6.61
CA LEU A 288 -19.19 11.17 8.02
C LEU A 288 -17.88 11.41 8.79
N LEU A 289 -16.76 11.61 8.09
CA LEU A 289 -15.51 12.01 8.74
C LEU A 289 -15.38 13.54 8.84
N ILE A 290 -16.38 14.28 8.34
CA ILE A 290 -16.54 15.73 8.51
C ILE A 290 -17.59 16.02 9.59
N LEU A 291 -17.90 15.06 10.46
CA LEU A 291 -18.64 15.34 11.68
C LEU A 291 -17.81 16.31 12.54
N GLN A 292 -18.19 17.59 12.46
CA GLN A 292 -17.77 18.69 13.33
C GLN A 292 -18.42 18.55 14.71
#